data_AF-A0A7S3KUL8-F1
#
_entry.id   AF-A0A7S3KUL8-F1
#
_cell.length_a   1.000
_cell.length_b   1.000
_cell.length_c   1.000
_cell.angle_alpha   90.00
_cell.angle_beta   90.00
_cell.angle_gamma   90.00
#
_symmetry.space_group_name_H-M   'P 1'
#
loop_
_entity.id
_entity.type
_entity.pdbx_description
1 polymer ?
#
loop_
_entity_poly.entity_id
_entity_poly.type
_entity_poly.pdbx_seq_one_letter_code
_entity_poly.pdbx_strand_id
1 'polypeptide(L)'
;LMASLSVSFVITSCIIGMVISKIGRRLVLYSGIFIGVGSMVGFGFMIWINNTVLFIILSFTLRLLTGVASAMICVAAYAMVSIKYPENVQSKIALLEAANGAGLFIGPIFGGLVYQYTHFCVPFFAFSGLFMVCVPFMMKSLGPELDRDDNTHNDAPKVGYFKLLKNKRVLFAGINQFWNMIVFCSGQPIFGPRLQDKYYFSAFAVGAMFAVPCIAYIIGGPVLLPLITKKFEPRTTKIVGFFILAICCFIIGPSKILGFPDTSIAMMSIGLVILGLGAAFTIIPIIPEMLDAVEGQFLDSRSEVSDKFSGIFNMAGGFGQIC
;
A
#
# COMPACT_ATOMS: atom_id res chain seq x y z
N LEU A 1 12.13 1.47 -15.87
CA LEU A 1 12.16 0.31 -14.95
C LEU A 1 11.25 0.48 -13.74
N MET A 2 11.17 1.65 -13.10
CA MET A 2 10.25 1.85 -11.95
C MET A 2 8.77 1.79 -12.36
N ALA A 3 8.40 2.39 -13.48
CA ALA A 3 7.02 2.38 -13.98
C ALA A 3 6.47 0.97 -14.28
N SER A 4 7.32 -0.01 -14.63
CA SER A 4 6.82 -1.35 -14.98
C SER A 4 6.22 -2.09 -13.79
N LEU A 5 6.74 -1.87 -12.58
CA LEU A 5 6.15 -2.41 -11.35
C LEU A 5 4.74 -1.88 -11.15
N SER A 6 4.57 -0.56 -11.19
CA SER A 6 3.27 0.09 -10.94
C SER A 6 2.24 -0.23 -12.04
N VAL A 7 2.65 -0.33 -13.31
CA VAL A 7 1.77 -0.75 -14.40
C VAL A 7 1.27 -2.19 -14.20
N SER A 8 2.18 -3.11 -13.89
CA SER A 8 1.83 -4.50 -13.59
C SER A 8 0.90 -4.58 -12.38
N PHE A 9 1.20 -3.83 -11.33
CA PHE A 9 0.39 -3.74 -10.11
C PHE A 9 -1.04 -3.30 -10.43
N VAL A 10 -1.24 -2.21 -11.17
CA VAL A 10 -2.56 -1.70 -11.56
C VAL A 10 -3.38 -2.74 -12.32
N ILE A 11 -2.78 -3.36 -13.34
CA ILE A 11 -3.47 -4.35 -14.18
C ILE A 11 -3.83 -5.58 -13.34
N THR A 12 -2.90 -6.08 -12.54
CA THR A 12 -3.12 -7.25 -11.69
C THR A 12 -4.13 -6.97 -10.59
N SER A 13 -4.13 -5.79 -9.95
CA SER A 13 -5.10 -5.45 -8.91
C SER A 13 -6.54 -5.48 -9.43
N CYS A 14 -6.75 -5.00 -10.66
CA CYS A 14 -8.06 -5.06 -11.32
C CYS A 14 -8.48 -6.51 -11.61
N ILE A 15 -7.59 -7.31 -12.21
CA ILE A 15 -7.87 -8.71 -12.57
C ILE A 15 -8.12 -9.56 -11.31
N ILE A 16 -7.24 -9.47 -10.32
CA ILE A 16 -7.33 -10.26 -9.09
C ILE A 16 -8.59 -9.89 -8.32
N GLY A 17 -8.93 -8.60 -8.18
CA GLY A 17 -10.17 -8.22 -7.51
C GLY A 17 -11.44 -8.71 -8.22
N MET A 18 -11.38 -9.13 -9.49
CA MET A 18 -12.50 -9.77 -10.19
C MET A 18 -12.59 -11.29 -10.00
N VAL A 19 -11.44 -11.95 -9.81
CA VAL A 19 -11.32 -13.41 -9.91
C VAL A 19 -10.99 -14.07 -8.56
N ILE A 20 -10.54 -13.30 -7.56
CA ILE A 20 -10.10 -13.80 -6.26
C ILE A 20 -11.16 -14.62 -5.53
N SER A 21 -12.45 -14.27 -5.67
CA SER A 21 -13.56 -15.03 -5.08
C SER A 21 -13.66 -16.47 -5.63
N LYS A 22 -13.29 -16.66 -6.90
CA LYS A 22 -13.28 -18.00 -7.54
C LYS A 22 -12.04 -18.83 -7.24
N ILE A 23 -10.89 -18.17 -7.05
CA ILE A 23 -9.59 -18.84 -6.84
C ILE A 23 -9.40 -19.19 -5.36
N GLY A 24 -9.95 -18.37 -4.46
CA GLY A 24 -9.67 -18.41 -3.03
C GLY A 24 -8.67 -17.33 -2.63
N ARG A 25 -8.99 -16.58 -1.57
CA ARG A 25 -8.22 -15.43 -1.09
C ARG A 25 -6.87 -15.86 -0.53
N ARG A 26 -6.81 -16.98 0.20
CA ARG A 26 -5.57 -17.55 0.74
C ARG A 26 -4.65 -18.03 -0.38
N LEU A 27 -5.21 -18.70 -1.38
CA LEU A 27 -4.42 -19.18 -2.52
C LEU A 27 -3.78 -18.00 -3.27
N VAL A 28 -4.55 -16.94 -3.55
CA VAL A 28 -4.02 -15.72 -4.17
C VAL A 28 -2.91 -15.08 -3.32
N LEU A 29 -3.10 -14.99 -2.00
CA LEU A 29 -2.06 -14.46 -1.09
C LEU A 29 -0.76 -15.28 -1.20
N TYR A 30 -0.83 -16.61 -1.06
CA TYR A 30 0.36 -17.45 -1.09
C TYR A 30 1.02 -17.45 -2.46
N SER A 31 0.25 -17.57 -3.54
CA SER A 31 0.78 -17.47 -4.91
C SER A 31 1.50 -16.14 -5.13
N GLY A 32 0.96 -15.02 -4.62
CA GLY A 32 1.62 -13.71 -4.65
C GLY A 32 2.96 -13.73 -3.92
N ILE A 33 3.01 -14.30 -2.71
CA ILE A 33 4.26 -14.45 -1.94
C ILE A 33 5.28 -15.29 -2.69
N PHE A 34 4.89 -16.44 -3.26
CA PHE A 34 5.79 -17.31 -4.02
C PHE A 34 6.36 -16.61 -5.26
N ILE A 35 5.53 -15.88 -6.02
CA ILE A 35 5.96 -15.08 -7.17
C ILE A 35 6.93 -13.97 -6.71
N GLY A 36 6.62 -13.30 -5.60
CA GLY A 36 7.45 -12.25 -5.01
C GLY A 36 8.83 -12.77 -4.62
N VAL A 37 8.88 -13.88 -3.88
CA VAL A 37 10.12 -14.57 -3.50
C VAL A 37 10.91 -15.00 -4.73
N GLY A 38 10.25 -15.60 -5.73
CA GLY A 38 10.90 -15.97 -7.00
C GLY A 38 11.52 -14.77 -7.71
N SER A 39 10.82 -13.63 -7.73
CA SER A 39 11.34 -12.39 -8.32
C SER A 39 12.55 -11.83 -7.55
N MET A 40 12.53 -11.88 -6.20
CA MET A 40 13.66 -11.44 -5.36
C MET A 40 14.89 -12.33 -5.54
N VAL A 41 14.72 -13.64 -5.52
CA VAL A 41 15.79 -14.61 -5.82
C VAL A 41 16.36 -14.35 -7.21
N GLY A 42 15.49 -14.11 -8.21
CA GLY A 42 15.89 -13.73 -9.56
C GLY A 42 16.76 -12.46 -9.60
N PHE A 43 16.41 -11.43 -8.84
CA PHE A 43 17.24 -10.22 -8.71
C PHE A 43 18.61 -10.51 -8.09
N GLY A 44 18.68 -11.44 -7.12
CA GLY A 44 19.94 -11.91 -6.56
C GLY A 44 20.85 -12.53 -7.62
N PHE A 45 20.30 -13.22 -8.62
CA PHE A 45 21.08 -13.83 -9.71
C PHE A 45 21.56 -12.85 -10.80
N MET A 46 21.12 -11.60 -10.76
CA MET A 46 21.44 -10.63 -11.81
C MET A 46 22.93 -10.25 -11.89
N ILE A 47 23.71 -10.46 -10.82
CA ILE A 47 25.15 -10.13 -10.82
C ILE A 47 25.92 -10.94 -11.87
N TRP A 48 25.53 -12.19 -12.12
CA TRP A 48 26.26 -13.09 -13.01
C TRP A 48 25.94 -12.87 -14.50
N ILE A 49 25.08 -11.90 -14.82
CA ILE A 49 24.67 -11.60 -16.19
C ILE A 49 25.52 -10.43 -16.72
N ASN A 50 26.46 -10.75 -17.61
CA ASN A 50 27.35 -9.75 -18.22
C ASN A 50 26.74 -9.08 -19.48
N ASN A 51 25.70 -9.67 -20.08
CA ASN A 51 25.08 -9.13 -21.29
C ASN A 51 24.04 -8.04 -20.93
N THR A 52 24.27 -6.81 -21.38
CA THR A 52 23.41 -5.65 -21.08
C THR A 52 21.97 -5.82 -21.54
N VAL A 53 21.74 -6.37 -22.74
CA VAL A 53 20.38 -6.56 -23.27
C VAL A 53 19.62 -7.60 -22.46
N LEU A 54 20.28 -8.74 -22.17
CA LEU A 54 19.72 -9.79 -21.34
C LEU A 54 19.42 -9.28 -19.91
N PHE A 55 20.32 -8.49 -19.34
CA PHE A 55 20.13 -7.84 -18.04
C PHE A 55 18.89 -6.93 -18.03
N ILE A 56 18.71 -6.10 -19.07
CA ILE A 56 17.54 -5.21 -19.15
C ILE A 56 16.24 -6.01 -19.27
N ILE A 57 16.19 -7.02 -20.15
CA ILE A 57 14.99 -7.84 -20.37
C ILE A 57 14.61 -8.59 -19.10
N LEU A 58 15.57 -9.23 -18.43
CA LEU A 58 15.32 -9.96 -17.18
C LEU A 58 14.94 -9.01 -16.04
N SER A 59 15.63 -7.87 -15.88
CA SER A 59 15.27 -6.87 -14.88
C SER A 59 13.84 -6.36 -15.05
N PHE A 60 13.45 -6.10 -16.30
CA PHE A 60 12.10 -5.65 -16.63
C PHE A 60 11.06 -6.72 -16.30
N THR A 61 11.34 -7.97 -16.67
CA THR A 61 10.46 -9.12 -16.40
C THR A 61 10.30 -9.37 -14.90
N LEU A 62 11.41 -9.37 -14.14
CA LEU A 62 11.40 -9.52 -12.69
C LEU A 62 10.61 -8.39 -12.02
N ARG A 63 10.72 -7.14 -12.50
CA ARG A 63 9.89 -6.03 -11.98
C ARG A 63 8.42 -6.17 -12.27
N LEU A 64 8.04 -6.66 -13.46
CA LEU A 64 6.64 -6.97 -13.75
C LEU A 64 6.12 -8.03 -12.77
N LEU A 65 6.88 -9.10 -12.54
CA LEU A 65 6.52 -10.16 -11.58
C LEU A 65 6.41 -9.64 -10.15
N THR A 66 7.30 -8.76 -9.70
CA THR A 66 7.18 -8.11 -8.39
C THR A 66 5.90 -7.27 -8.29
N GLY A 67 5.51 -6.57 -9.36
CA GLY A 67 4.23 -5.84 -9.43
C GLY A 67 3.01 -6.77 -9.33
N VAL A 68 3.04 -7.90 -10.05
CA VAL A 68 1.98 -8.94 -9.96
C VAL A 68 1.89 -9.47 -8.53
N ALA A 69 3.01 -9.86 -7.95
CA ALA A 69 3.10 -10.39 -6.59
C ALA A 69 2.54 -9.40 -5.56
N SER A 70 2.97 -8.14 -5.63
CA SER A 70 2.51 -7.09 -4.72
C SER A 70 1.00 -6.86 -4.84
N ALA A 71 0.45 -6.82 -6.06
CA ALA A 71 -0.98 -6.65 -6.26
C ALA A 71 -1.79 -7.83 -5.69
N MET A 72 -1.34 -9.07 -5.91
CA MET A 72 -1.98 -10.25 -5.34
C MET A 72 -1.99 -10.22 -3.81
N ILE A 73 -0.85 -9.88 -3.19
CA ILE A 73 -0.70 -9.81 -1.74
C ILE A 73 -1.60 -8.72 -1.16
N CYS A 74 -1.52 -7.49 -1.69
CA CYS A 74 -2.28 -6.35 -1.20
C CYS A 74 -3.78 -6.61 -1.34
N VAL A 75 -4.27 -6.93 -2.54
CA VAL A 75 -5.71 -7.13 -2.77
C VAL A 75 -6.27 -8.22 -1.86
N ALA A 76 -5.57 -9.35 -1.73
CA ALA A 76 -5.99 -10.42 -0.83
C ALA A 76 -5.99 -9.96 0.64
N ALA A 77 -4.95 -9.28 1.10
CA ALA A 77 -4.82 -8.83 2.49
C ALA A 77 -5.95 -7.86 2.90
N TYR A 78 -6.22 -6.82 2.11
CA TYR A 78 -7.32 -5.88 2.42
C TYR A 78 -8.69 -6.57 2.39
N ALA A 79 -8.90 -7.48 1.44
CA ALA A 79 -10.17 -8.21 1.33
C ALA A 79 -10.39 -9.12 2.54
N MET A 80 -9.39 -9.92 2.91
CA MET A 80 -9.45 -10.81 4.08
C MET A 80 -9.65 -10.03 5.38
N VAL A 81 -9.01 -8.88 5.55
CA VAL A 81 -9.20 -8.02 6.73
C VAL A 81 -10.65 -7.55 6.83
N SER A 82 -11.21 -7.10 5.71
CA SER A 82 -12.57 -6.56 5.67
C SER A 82 -13.64 -7.64 5.89
N ILE A 83 -13.36 -8.87 5.48
CA ILE A 83 -14.25 -10.04 5.67
C ILE A 83 -14.13 -10.59 7.09
N LYS A 84 -12.92 -10.73 7.62
CA LYS A 84 -12.67 -11.31 8.95
C LYS A 84 -13.09 -10.39 10.09
N TYR A 85 -12.99 -9.08 9.90
CA TYR A 85 -13.25 -8.09 10.94
C TYR A 85 -14.28 -7.04 10.50
N PRO A 86 -15.52 -7.45 10.18
CA PRO A 86 -16.53 -6.57 9.62
C PRO A 86 -16.93 -5.39 10.52
N GLU A 87 -16.83 -5.54 11.84
CA GLU A 87 -17.15 -4.47 12.80
C GLU A 87 -15.98 -3.50 13.03
N ASN A 88 -14.75 -3.92 12.72
CA ASN A 88 -13.52 -3.21 13.05
C ASN A 88 -12.61 -3.02 11.83
N VAL A 89 -13.19 -2.96 10.62
CA VAL A 89 -12.45 -2.89 9.34
C VAL A 89 -11.47 -1.73 9.35
N GLN A 90 -11.91 -0.54 9.77
CA GLN A 90 -11.09 0.67 9.81
C GLN A 90 -9.82 0.49 10.67
N SER A 91 -9.95 0.01 11.91
CA SER A 91 -8.82 -0.20 12.83
C SER A 91 -7.86 -1.29 12.35
N LYS A 92 -8.39 -2.34 11.70
CA LYS A 92 -7.55 -3.44 11.18
C LYS A 92 -6.83 -3.06 9.90
N ILE A 93 -7.43 -2.28 9.02
CA ILE A 93 -6.76 -1.66 7.87
C ILE A 93 -5.66 -0.71 8.33
N ALA A 94 -5.92 0.09 9.38
CA ALA A 94 -4.90 0.95 9.96
C ALA A 94 -3.66 0.16 10.44
N LEU A 95 -3.88 -1.02 11.06
CA LEU A 95 -2.79 -1.91 11.45
C LEU A 95 -2.08 -2.57 10.27
N LEU A 96 -2.81 -2.91 9.20
CA LEU A 96 -2.23 -3.44 7.97
C LEU A 96 -1.31 -2.40 7.30
N GLU A 97 -1.77 -1.16 7.19
CA GLU A 97 -1.02 -0.03 6.64
C GLU A 97 0.17 0.37 7.54
N ALA A 98 0.00 0.29 8.86
CA ALA A 98 1.09 0.41 9.83
C ALA A 98 2.24 -0.57 9.54
N ALA A 99 1.90 -1.84 9.32
CA ALA A 99 2.86 -2.87 8.99
C ALA A 99 3.52 -2.62 7.63
N ASN A 100 2.76 -2.13 6.64
CA ASN A 100 3.29 -1.73 5.34
C ASN A 100 4.31 -0.58 5.46
N GLY A 101 3.98 0.48 6.21
CA GLY A 101 4.88 1.60 6.48
C GLY A 101 6.13 1.18 7.26
N ALA A 102 5.98 0.30 8.27
CA ALA A 102 7.12 -0.27 8.98
C ALA A 102 8.04 -1.08 8.05
N GLY A 103 7.48 -1.86 7.13
CA GLY A 103 8.24 -2.59 6.11
C GLY A 103 9.03 -1.66 5.18
N LEU A 104 8.41 -0.56 4.74
CA LEU A 104 9.06 0.46 3.90
C LEU A 104 10.25 1.13 4.60
N PHE A 105 10.18 1.28 5.92
CA PHE A 105 11.26 1.83 6.75
C PHE A 105 12.36 0.80 7.06
N ILE A 106 11.97 -0.37 7.56
CA ILE A 106 12.89 -1.44 8.01
C ILE A 106 13.65 -2.02 6.81
N GLY A 107 12.99 -2.17 5.66
CA GLY A 107 13.56 -2.79 4.46
C GLY A 107 14.88 -2.18 4.01
N PRO A 108 14.94 -0.87 3.67
CA PRO A 108 16.18 -0.22 3.25
C PRO A 108 17.27 -0.20 4.31
N ILE A 109 16.92 -0.08 5.60
CA ILE A 109 17.91 -0.07 6.69
C ILE A 109 18.58 -1.44 6.79
N PHE A 110 17.79 -2.51 6.94
CA PHE A 110 18.35 -3.86 7.04
C PHE A 110 19.01 -4.29 5.73
N GLY A 111 18.41 -3.98 4.58
CA GLY A 111 18.99 -4.26 3.27
C GLY A 111 20.32 -3.54 3.04
N GLY A 112 20.40 -2.26 3.44
CA GLY A 112 21.61 -1.45 3.36
C GLY A 112 22.71 -1.93 4.30
N LEU A 113 22.37 -2.27 5.55
CA LEU A 113 23.33 -2.82 6.51
C LEU A 113 23.89 -4.16 6.03
N VAL A 114 23.02 -5.09 5.61
CA VAL A 114 23.47 -6.38 5.06
C VAL A 114 24.34 -6.14 3.83
N TYR A 115 23.95 -5.24 2.93
CA TYR A 115 24.74 -4.89 1.74
C TYR A 115 26.13 -4.33 2.09
N GLN A 116 26.26 -3.48 3.11
CA GLN A 116 27.55 -2.90 3.50
C GLN A 116 28.57 -3.93 3.99
N TYR A 117 28.11 -4.98 4.69
CA TYR A 117 29.00 -6.01 5.25
C TYR A 117 29.08 -7.28 4.39
N THR A 118 28.31 -7.36 3.30
CA THR A 118 28.21 -8.56 2.46
C THR A 118 28.20 -8.20 0.96
N HIS A 119 27.76 -9.14 0.11
CA HIS A 119 27.66 -8.93 -1.34
C HIS A 119 26.23 -8.55 -1.75
N PHE A 120 26.08 -7.96 -2.94
CA PHE A 120 24.79 -7.52 -3.49
C PHE A 120 23.70 -8.61 -3.51
N CYS A 121 24.03 -9.90 -3.72
CA CYS A 121 23.03 -10.96 -3.73
C CYS A 121 22.42 -11.26 -2.35
N VAL A 122 23.18 -11.04 -1.28
CA VAL A 122 22.88 -11.56 0.05
C VAL A 122 21.59 -10.95 0.64
N PRO A 123 21.33 -9.63 0.55
CA PRO A 123 20.05 -9.07 0.97
C PRO A 123 18.85 -9.75 0.29
N PHE A 124 18.92 -10.01 -1.01
CA PHE A 124 17.82 -10.64 -1.75
C PHE A 124 17.53 -12.05 -1.26
N PHE A 125 18.56 -12.89 -1.08
CA PHE A 125 18.38 -14.26 -0.60
C PHE A 125 17.94 -14.29 0.87
N ALA A 126 18.48 -13.40 1.71
CA ALA A 126 18.11 -13.30 3.12
C ALA A 126 16.62 -12.96 3.30
N PHE A 127 16.12 -11.91 2.62
CA PHE A 127 14.71 -11.56 2.70
C PHE A 127 13.81 -12.62 2.05
N SER A 128 14.23 -13.23 0.94
CA SER A 128 13.51 -14.33 0.29
C SER A 128 13.32 -15.53 1.24
N GLY A 129 14.39 -15.91 1.96
CA GLY A 129 14.34 -16.96 2.97
C GLY A 129 13.43 -16.59 4.14
N LEU A 130 13.52 -15.35 4.63
CA LEU A 130 12.64 -14.84 5.70
C LEU A 130 11.15 -14.93 5.31
N PHE A 131 10.78 -14.50 4.11
CA PHE A 131 9.40 -14.61 3.63
C PHE A 131 8.93 -16.05 3.55
N MET A 132 9.77 -16.99 3.07
CA MET A 132 9.44 -18.41 3.03
C MET A 132 9.22 -19.01 4.41
N VAL A 133 10.03 -18.64 5.41
CA VAL A 133 9.86 -19.10 6.79
C VAL A 133 8.56 -18.59 7.40
N CYS A 134 8.10 -17.39 7.02
CA CYS A 134 6.83 -16.83 7.48
C CYS A 134 5.58 -17.53 6.91
N VAL A 135 5.67 -18.17 5.73
CA VAL A 135 4.51 -18.79 5.05
C VAL A 135 3.81 -19.86 5.89
N PRO A 136 4.50 -20.86 6.50
CA PRO A 136 3.86 -21.85 7.36
C PRO A 136 3.09 -21.23 8.54
N PHE A 137 3.62 -20.17 9.17
CA PHE A 137 2.94 -19.48 10.28
C PHE A 137 1.66 -18.77 9.80
N MET A 138 1.70 -18.17 8.61
CA MET A 138 0.51 -17.57 7.98
C MET A 138 -0.53 -18.64 7.62
N MET A 139 -0.11 -19.78 7.08
CA MET A 139 -1.01 -20.91 6.75
C MET A 139 -1.78 -21.41 7.96
N LYS A 140 -1.13 -21.47 9.13
CA LYS A 140 -1.78 -21.87 10.38
C LYS A 140 -2.72 -20.80 10.94
N SER A 141 -2.42 -19.52 10.72
CA SER A 141 -3.16 -18.39 11.31
C SER A 141 -4.36 -17.94 10.47
N LEU A 142 -4.32 -18.16 9.15
CA LEU A 142 -5.39 -17.88 8.20
C LEU A 142 -6.26 -19.14 8.05
N GLY A 143 -7.47 -19.10 8.60
CA GLY A 143 -8.40 -20.22 8.52
C GLY A 143 -9.12 -20.32 7.16
N PRO A 144 -9.58 -21.52 6.77
CA PRO A 144 -10.22 -21.77 5.48
C PRO A 144 -11.57 -21.05 5.30
N GLU A 145 -12.16 -20.53 6.38
CA GLU A 145 -13.37 -19.70 6.32
C GLU A 145 -13.21 -18.46 5.43
N LEU A 146 -11.98 -17.96 5.25
CA LEU A 146 -11.68 -16.82 4.39
C LEU A 146 -11.83 -17.11 2.90
N ASP A 147 -11.78 -18.38 2.50
CA ASP A 147 -11.95 -18.78 1.10
C ASP A 147 -13.40 -19.14 0.77
N ARG A 148 -14.28 -19.20 1.78
CA ARG A 148 -15.70 -19.42 1.55
C ARG A 148 -16.29 -18.11 1.04
N ASP A 149 -16.95 -18.18 -0.11
CA ASP A 149 -17.90 -17.14 -0.50
C ASP A 149 -19.21 -17.37 0.27
N ASP A 150 -19.87 -16.27 0.65
CA ASP A 150 -21.20 -16.28 1.27
C ASP A 150 -22.28 -16.91 0.34
N ASN A 151 -21.91 -17.19 -0.91
CA ASN A 151 -22.72 -17.84 -1.94
C ASN A 151 -22.98 -19.33 -1.62
N THR A 152 -23.83 -19.60 -0.63
CA THR A 152 -24.49 -20.92 -0.49
C THR A 152 -25.58 -21.14 -1.55
N HIS A 153 -25.95 -20.10 -2.32
CA HIS A 153 -26.89 -20.17 -3.43
C HIS A 153 -26.24 -19.69 -4.73
N ASN A 154 -26.23 -20.55 -5.76
CA ASN A 154 -25.69 -20.28 -7.10
C ASN A 154 -26.37 -19.11 -7.85
N ASP A 155 -27.42 -18.51 -7.27
CA ASP A 155 -28.25 -17.48 -7.88
C ASP A 155 -27.93 -16.04 -7.41
N ALA A 156 -26.91 -15.85 -6.56
CA ALA A 156 -26.51 -14.52 -6.14
C ALA A 156 -26.03 -13.68 -7.36
N PRO A 157 -26.52 -12.43 -7.53
CA PRO A 157 -26.22 -11.64 -8.70
C PRO A 157 -24.75 -11.19 -8.69
N LYS A 158 -23.97 -11.69 -9.67
CA LYS A 158 -22.58 -11.28 -9.90
C LYS A 158 -22.46 -9.76 -9.91
N VAL A 159 -21.65 -9.22 -9.01
CA VAL A 159 -21.52 -7.77 -8.87
C VAL A 159 -20.49 -7.25 -9.88
N GLY A 160 -20.93 -6.53 -10.91
CA GLY A 160 -19.99 -5.94 -11.89
C GLY A 160 -19.19 -4.76 -11.31
N TYR A 161 -17.89 -4.67 -11.63
CA TYR A 161 -17.05 -3.50 -11.29
C TYR A 161 -17.69 -2.18 -11.72
N PHE A 162 -18.25 -2.16 -12.93
CA PHE A 162 -18.92 -0.98 -13.48
C PHE A 162 -20.16 -0.57 -12.67
N LYS A 163 -20.90 -1.53 -12.11
CA LYS A 163 -22.05 -1.26 -11.24
C LYS A 163 -21.62 -0.58 -9.93
N LEU A 164 -20.51 -1.04 -9.35
CA LEU A 164 -19.93 -0.44 -8.15
C LEU A 164 -19.37 0.97 -8.42
N LEU A 165 -18.63 1.15 -9.52
CA LEU A 165 -18.06 2.44 -9.91
C LEU A 165 -19.11 3.48 -10.31
N LYS A 166 -20.32 3.04 -10.71
CA LYS A 166 -21.45 3.95 -10.96
C LYS A 166 -21.96 4.61 -9.67
N ASN A 167 -21.69 4.03 -8.50
CA ASN A 167 -21.98 4.67 -7.23
C ASN A 167 -21.00 5.82 -7.01
N LYS A 168 -21.52 7.06 -6.97
CA LYS A 168 -20.71 8.27 -6.82
C LYS A 168 -19.80 8.22 -5.58
N ARG A 169 -20.27 7.65 -4.46
CA ARG A 169 -19.46 7.54 -3.24
C ARG A 169 -18.22 6.65 -3.46
N VAL A 170 -18.39 5.50 -4.11
CA VAL A 170 -17.29 4.58 -4.45
C VAL A 170 -16.32 5.23 -5.43
N LEU A 171 -16.82 5.93 -6.44
CA LEU A 171 -15.99 6.66 -7.39
C LEU A 171 -15.14 7.74 -6.71
N PHE A 172 -15.75 8.57 -5.85
CA PHE A 172 -15.02 9.59 -5.08
C PHE A 172 -13.99 8.97 -4.13
N ALA A 173 -14.29 7.82 -3.52
CA ALA A 173 -13.35 7.09 -2.67
C ALA A 173 -12.13 6.58 -3.47
N GLY A 174 -12.33 6.13 -4.71
CA GLY A 174 -11.24 5.79 -5.63
C GLY A 174 -10.39 7.01 -6.04
N ILE A 175 -11.02 8.12 -6.40
CA ILE A 175 -10.32 9.38 -6.74
C ILE A 175 -9.51 9.89 -5.54
N ASN A 176 -10.07 9.79 -4.32
CA ASN A 176 -9.36 10.11 -3.08
C ASN A 176 -8.08 9.26 -2.96
N GLN A 177 -8.16 7.94 -3.17
CA GLN A 177 -6.99 7.08 -3.09
C GLN A 177 -5.92 7.41 -4.14
N PHE A 178 -6.34 7.72 -5.36
CA PHE A 178 -5.45 8.16 -6.44
C PHE A 178 -4.66 9.42 -6.03
N TRP A 179 -5.33 10.43 -5.50
CA TRP A 179 -4.68 11.66 -5.05
C TRP A 179 -3.71 11.44 -3.88
N ASN A 180 -4.08 10.61 -2.90
CA ASN A 180 -3.19 10.29 -1.78
C ASN A 180 -1.88 9.64 -2.25
N MET A 181 -1.96 8.73 -3.22
CA MET A 181 -0.76 8.07 -3.73
C MET A 181 0.13 9.01 -4.55
N ILE A 182 -0.42 9.98 -5.28
CA ILE A 182 0.38 11.04 -5.93
C ILE A 182 1.19 11.81 -4.88
N VAL A 183 0.54 12.28 -3.82
CA VAL A 183 1.23 13.05 -2.75
C VAL A 183 2.32 12.21 -2.09
N PHE A 184 2.05 10.93 -1.83
CA PHE A 184 3.01 10.04 -1.20
C PHE A 184 4.22 9.72 -2.10
N CYS A 185 3.97 9.38 -3.37
CA CYS A 185 5.03 8.96 -4.31
C CYS A 185 5.86 10.13 -4.84
N SER A 186 5.27 11.30 -5.07
CA SER A 186 6.01 12.49 -5.52
C SER A 186 7.09 12.94 -4.52
N GLY A 187 6.90 12.65 -3.23
CA GLY A 187 7.85 12.99 -2.18
C GLY A 187 9.13 12.15 -2.17
N GLN A 188 9.03 10.83 -2.40
CA GLN A 188 10.16 9.91 -2.28
C GLN A 188 11.40 10.27 -3.14
N PRO A 189 11.27 10.56 -4.45
CA PRO A 189 12.41 10.88 -5.30
C PRO A 189 13.03 12.24 -4.98
N ILE A 190 12.31 13.12 -4.28
CA ILE A 190 12.78 14.48 -3.94
C ILE A 190 13.48 14.48 -2.57
N PHE A 191 12.94 13.79 -1.57
CA PHE A 191 13.50 13.84 -0.20
C PHE A 191 14.83 13.12 -0.06
N GLY A 192 14.97 11.93 -0.66
CA GLY A 192 16.18 11.12 -0.54
C GLY A 192 17.44 11.88 -0.95
N PRO A 193 17.53 12.34 -2.21
CA PRO A 193 18.67 13.12 -2.69
C PRO A 193 18.85 14.44 -1.93
N ARG A 194 17.77 15.16 -1.62
CA ARG A 194 17.87 16.43 -0.87
C ARG A 194 18.51 16.24 0.52
N LEU A 195 18.14 15.19 1.25
CA LEU A 195 18.72 14.90 2.56
C LEU A 195 20.20 14.51 2.47
N GLN A 196 20.58 13.77 1.42
CA GLN A 196 21.97 13.34 1.20
C GLN A 196 22.85 14.48 0.67
N ASP A 197 22.44 15.13 -0.41
CA ASP A 197 23.28 16.08 -1.14
C ASP A 197 23.38 17.43 -0.44
N LYS A 198 22.31 17.88 0.23
CA LYS A 198 22.27 19.19 0.89
C LYS A 198 22.59 19.14 2.39
N TYR A 199 22.07 18.15 3.10
CA TYR A 199 22.24 18.03 4.56
C TYR A 199 23.28 16.99 4.96
N TYR A 200 23.91 16.30 4.00
CA TYR A 200 24.95 15.29 4.23
C TYR A 200 24.50 14.16 5.17
N PHE A 201 23.21 13.82 5.14
CA PHE A 201 22.66 12.75 5.98
C PHE A 201 23.17 11.38 5.54
N SER A 202 23.48 10.53 6.52
CA SER A 202 23.76 9.12 6.27
C SER A 202 22.51 8.40 5.74
N ALA A 203 22.70 7.26 5.06
CA ALA A 203 21.58 6.43 4.60
C ALA A 203 20.62 6.03 5.74
N PHE A 204 21.15 5.82 6.94
CA PHE A 204 20.35 5.55 8.14
C PHE A 204 19.48 6.76 8.54
N ALA A 205 20.07 7.97 8.55
CA ALA A 205 19.33 9.19 8.88
C ALA A 205 18.23 9.51 7.86
N VAL A 206 18.47 9.25 6.57
CA VAL A 206 17.44 9.34 5.53
C VAL A 206 16.31 8.35 5.78
N GLY A 207 16.65 7.08 6.09
CA GLY A 207 15.66 6.07 6.47
C GLY A 207 14.82 6.49 7.68
N ALA A 208 15.46 7.03 8.73
CA ALA A 208 14.78 7.55 9.92
C ALA A 208 13.77 8.66 9.59
N MET A 209 14.09 9.55 8.65
CA MET A 209 13.16 10.58 8.18
C MET A 209 11.93 10.00 7.47
N PHE A 210 12.10 8.94 6.65
CA PHE A 210 10.96 8.23 6.04
C PHE A 210 10.14 7.40 7.04
N ALA A 211 10.68 7.12 8.24
CA ALA A 211 9.94 6.48 9.33
C ALA A 211 8.92 7.43 9.99
N VAL A 212 9.24 8.72 10.08
CA VAL A 212 8.41 9.74 10.73
C VAL A 212 6.95 9.74 10.25
N PRO A 213 6.65 9.82 8.93
CA PRO A 213 5.27 9.79 8.46
C PRO A 213 4.59 8.44 8.75
N CYS A 214 5.34 7.34 8.74
CA CYS A 214 4.81 6.02 9.08
C CYS A 214 4.37 5.97 10.55
N ILE A 215 5.20 6.43 11.47
CA ILE A 215 4.88 6.47 12.91
C ILE A 215 3.67 7.38 13.16
N ALA A 216 3.66 8.56 12.53
CA ALA A 216 2.54 9.50 12.64
C ALA A 216 1.23 8.87 12.10
N TYR A 217 1.29 8.12 11.01
CA TYR A 217 0.16 7.37 10.47
C TYR A 217 -0.34 6.28 11.44
N ILE A 218 0.58 5.56 12.09
CA ILE A 218 0.28 4.53 13.11
C ILE A 218 -0.39 5.13 14.35
N ILE A 219 -0.15 6.40 14.67
CA ILE A 219 -0.85 7.09 15.77
C ILE A 219 -2.17 7.65 15.25
N GLY A 220 -2.17 8.26 14.06
CA GLY A 220 -3.33 8.86 13.41
C GLY A 220 -4.46 7.86 13.20
N GLY A 221 -4.15 6.66 12.73
CA GLY A 221 -5.14 5.66 12.34
C GLY A 221 -5.85 4.96 13.49
N PRO A 222 -5.21 4.05 14.23
CA PRO A 222 -5.84 3.30 15.33
C PRO A 222 -6.19 4.12 16.56
N VAL A 223 -5.47 5.23 16.85
CA VAL A 223 -5.67 6.00 18.10
C VAL A 223 -6.54 7.23 17.85
N LEU A 224 -6.13 8.12 16.94
CA LEU A 224 -6.81 9.41 16.78
C LEU A 224 -8.11 9.29 15.97
N LEU A 225 -8.11 8.52 14.88
CA LEU A 225 -9.26 8.45 13.98
C LEU A 225 -10.54 7.92 14.68
N PRO A 226 -10.53 6.85 15.51
CA PRO A 226 -11.72 6.42 16.26
C PRO A 226 -12.23 7.45 17.26
N LEU A 227 -11.34 8.26 17.84
CA LEU A 227 -11.73 9.33 18.77
C LEU A 227 -12.43 10.48 18.03
N ILE A 228 -11.95 10.78 16.81
CA ILE A 228 -12.53 11.81 15.94
C ILE A 228 -13.86 11.35 15.36
N THR A 229 -13.94 10.13 14.83
CA THR A 229 -15.17 9.61 14.20
C THR A 229 -16.31 9.38 15.19
N LYS A 230 -16.02 9.27 16.51
CA LYS A 230 -17.06 9.31 17.56
C LYS A 230 -17.73 10.67 17.70
N LYS A 231 -17.05 11.76 17.33
CA LYS A 231 -17.53 13.14 17.53
C LYS A 231 -17.90 13.84 16.22
N PHE A 232 -17.35 13.41 15.09
CA PHE A 232 -17.47 14.07 13.81
C PHE A 232 -17.87 13.08 12.71
N GLU A 233 -18.64 13.57 11.75
CA GLU A 233 -19.01 12.76 10.58
C GLU A 233 -17.77 12.36 9.76
N PRO A 234 -17.75 11.14 9.18
CA PRO A 234 -16.64 10.66 8.34
C PRO A 234 -16.29 11.59 7.18
N ARG A 235 -17.28 12.32 6.64
CA ARG A 235 -17.07 13.31 5.57
C ARG A 235 -16.23 14.49 6.03
N THR A 236 -16.55 15.06 7.18
CA THR A 236 -15.81 16.20 7.77
C THR A 236 -14.38 15.79 8.06
N THR A 237 -14.16 14.59 8.62
CA THR A 237 -12.82 14.05 8.90
C THR A 237 -11.94 13.97 7.65
N LYS A 238 -12.49 13.53 6.51
CA LYS A 238 -11.75 13.47 5.24
C LYS A 238 -11.45 14.85 4.65
N ILE A 239 -12.40 15.78 4.70
CA ILE A 239 -12.18 17.16 4.24
C ILE A 239 -11.04 17.79 5.04
N VAL A 240 -11.10 17.67 6.37
CA VAL A 240 -10.03 18.14 7.26
C VAL A 240 -8.70 17.45 6.95
N GLY A 241 -8.70 16.13 6.71
CA GLY A 241 -7.52 15.38 6.29
C GLY A 241 -6.88 15.93 5.01
N PHE A 242 -7.68 16.26 3.99
CA PHE A 242 -7.18 16.89 2.76
C PHE A 242 -6.63 18.30 2.98
N PHE A 243 -7.26 19.11 3.83
CA PHE A 243 -6.71 20.41 4.21
C PHE A 243 -5.36 20.27 4.92
N ILE A 244 -5.23 19.29 5.82
CA ILE A 244 -3.98 18.95 6.51
C ILE A 244 -2.89 18.53 5.49
N LEU A 245 -3.24 17.68 4.52
CA LEU A 245 -2.32 17.26 3.44
C LEU A 245 -1.91 18.43 2.54
N ALA A 246 -2.81 19.36 2.23
CA ALA A 246 -2.49 20.55 1.45
C ALA A 246 -1.48 21.44 2.19
N ILE A 247 -1.69 21.69 3.49
CA ILE A 247 -0.76 22.45 4.34
C ILE A 247 0.61 21.75 4.39
N CYS A 248 0.61 20.42 4.53
CA CYS A 248 1.81 19.61 4.53
C CYS A 248 2.68 19.83 3.28
N CYS A 249 2.08 19.84 2.08
CA CYS A 249 2.82 20.06 0.83
C CYS A 249 3.59 21.40 0.82
N PHE A 250 3.08 22.44 1.49
CA PHE A 250 3.78 23.72 1.61
C PHE A 250 4.89 23.73 2.66
N ILE A 251 4.78 22.91 3.72
CA ILE A 251 5.74 22.88 4.83
C ILE A 251 6.92 21.95 4.55
N ILE A 252 6.68 20.83 3.88
CA ILE A 252 7.69 19.79 3.66
C ILE A 252 8.79 20.24 2.69
N GLY A 253 8.45 21.03 1.67
CA GLY A 253 9.35 21.49 0.62
C GLY A 253 9.81 22.95 0.80
N PRO A 254 10.78 23.40 0.00
CA PRO A 254 11.11 24.83 -0.07
C PRO A 254 9.92 25.58 -0.69
N SER A 255 9.32 26.49 0.08
CA SER A 255 8.15 27.24 -0.37
C SER A 255 8.56 28.68 -0.69
N LYS A 256 8.66 28.98 -1.99
CA LYS A 256 8.85 30.35 -2.47
C LYS A 256 7.67 31.26 -2.08
N ILE A 257 6.47 30.70 -1.97
CA ILE A 257 5.23 31.42 -1.63
C ILE A 257 5.20 31.83 -0.15
N LEU A 258 5.69 30.97 0.75
CA LEU A 258 5.75 31.27 2.18
C LEU A 258 7.04 32.00 2.61
N GLY A 259 7.92 32.35 1.65
CA GLY A 259 9.19 33.01 1.97
C GLY A 259 10.21 32.10 2.66
N PHE A 260 10.08 30.77 2.54
CA PHE A 260 11.03 29.78 3.05
C PHE A 260 11.85 29.20 1.88
N PRO A 261 12.88 29.92 1.38
CA PRO A 261 13.72 29.41 0.30
C PRO A 261 14.45 28.12 0.73
N ASP A 262 14.80 28.03 2.02
CA ASP A 262 15.39 26.86 2.65
C ASP A 262 14.60 26.40 3.86
N THR A 263 13.83 25.34 3.69
CA THR A 263 13.15 24.66 4.79
C THR A 263 14.18 24.07 5.75
N SER A 264 14.09 24.39 7.04
CA SER A 264 14.91 23.73 8.06
C SER A 264 14.52 22.26 8.20
N ILE A 265 15.44 21.43 8.70
CA ILE A 265 15.17 20.01 8.96
C ILE A 265 13.97 19.87 9.92
N ALA A 266 13.86 20.75 10.92
CA ALA A 266 12.74 20.78 11.86
C ALA A 266 11.39 21.01 11.16
N MET A 267 11.31 21.96 10.23
CA MET A 267 10.09 22.21 9.45
C MET A 267 9.74 21.00 8.58
N MET A 268 10.75 20.38 7.95
CA MET A 268 10.54 19.15 7.18
C MET A 268 10.02 18.01 8.05
N SER A 269 10.58 17.80 9.24
CA SER A 269 10.13 16.78 10.19
C SER A 269 8.68 17.03 10.65
N ILE A 270 8.34 18.29 10.96
CA ILE A 270 6.95 18.68 11.30
C ILE A 270 6.03 18.37 10.12
N GLY A 271 6.42 18.76 8.90
CA GLY A 271 5.67 18.46 7.69
C GLY A 271 5.45 16.95 7.50
N LEU A 272 6.47 16.12 7.72
CA LEU A 272 6.36 14.66 7.63
C LEU A 272 5.42 14.04 8.68
N VAL A 273 5.36 14.61 9.89
CA VAL A 273 4.36 14.21 10.90
C VAL A 273 2.95 14.55 10.41
N ILE A 274 2.76 15.77 9.89
CA ILE A 274 1.48 16.25 9.36
C ILE A 274 1.05 15.38 8.16
N LEU A 275 2.00 14.97 7.30
CA LEU A 275 1.76 14.05 6.18
C LEU A 275 1.16 12.74 6.67
N GLY A 276 1.79 12.09 7.65
CA GLY A 276 1.34 10.81 8.18
C GLY A 276 -0.05 10.90 8.82
N LEU A 277 -0.30 11.95 9.60
CA LEU A 277 -1.61 12.19 10.23
C LEU A 277 -2.71 12.46 9.19
N GLY A 278 -2.44 13.35 8.22
CA GLY A 278 -3.36 13.67 7.14
C GLY A 278 -3.71 12.44 6.30
N ALA A 279 -2.68 11.66 5.92
CA ALA A 279 -2.85 10.43 5.16
C ALA A 279 -3.66 9.37 5.91
N ALA A 280 -3.52 9.27 7.23
CA ALA A 280 -4.33 8.34 8.03
C ALA A 280 -5.82 8.69 7.98
N PHE A 281 -6.16 9.99 8.00
CA PHE A 281 -7.54 10.44 7.96
C PHE A 281 -8.19 10.35 6.58
N THR A 282 -7.40 10.28 5.52
CA THR A 282 -7.89 10.20 4.14
C THR A 282 -7.90 8.77 3.59
N ILE A 283 -6.90 7.95 3.89
CA ILE A 283 -6.69 6.60 3.31
C ILE A 283 -7.47 5.52 4.05
N ILE A 284 -7.37 5.47 5.38
CA ILE A 284 -7.94 4.40 6.20
C ILE A 284 -9.47 4.27 6.02
N PRO A 285 -10.25 5.38 5.96
CA PRO A 285 -11.70 5.30 5.80
C PRO A 285 -12.17 4.85 4.41
N ILE A 286 -11.30 4.70 3.41
CA ILE A 286 -11.72 4.51 2.01
C ILE A 286 -12.48 3.20 1.80
N ILE A 287 -11.90 2.07 2.22
CA ILE A 287 -12.56 0.76 2.10
C ILE A 287 -13.84 0.69 2.95
N PRO A 288 -13.83 1.10 4.25
CA PRO A 288 -15.06 1.20 5.04
C PRO A 288 -16.14 2.05 4.36
N GLU A 289 -15.80 3.22 3.81
CA GLU A 289 -16.76 4.06 3.10
C GLU A 289 -17.33 3.38 1.86
N MET A 290 -16.51 2.66 1.10
CA MET A 290 -16.99 1.91 -0.06
C MET A 290 -17.98 0.82 0.37
N LEU A 291 -17.71 0.12 1.47
CA LEU A 291 -18.59 -0.88 2.06
C LEU A 291 -19.92 -0.25 2.54
N ASP A 292 -19.85 0.83 3.30
CA ASP A 292 -21.02 1.58 3.79
C ASP A 292 -21.87 2.15 2.65
N ALA A 293 -21.24 2.53 1.52
CA ALA A 293 -21.94 3.11 0.37
C ALA A 293 -22.84 2.12 -0.37
N VAL A 294 -22.64 0.81 -0.19
CA VAL A 294 -23.44 -0.26 -0.79
C VAL A 294 -24.06 -1.19 0.25
N GLU A 295 -24.02 -0.79 1.52
CA GLU A 295 -24.62 -1.54 2.62
C GLU A 295 -26.11 -1.78 2.36
N GLY A 296 -26.57 -3.01 2.61
CA GLY A 296 -27.95 -3.43 2.35
C GLY A 296 -28.28 -3.76 0.89
N GLN A 297 -27.43 -3.44 -0.10
CA GLN A 297 -27.69 -3.75 -1.52
C GLN A 297 -27.18 -5.12 -1.96
N PHE A 298 -26.14 -5.65 -1.28
CA PHE A 298 -25.43 -6.87 -1.66
C PHE A 298 -25.12 -7.75 -0.44
N LEU A 299 -26.12 -8.00 0.40
CA LEU A 299 -25.95 -8.79 1.63
C LEU A 299 -25.46 -10.22 1.32
N ASP A 300 -26.00 -10.84 0.25
CA ASP A 300 -25.64 -12.21 -0.16
C ASP A 300 -24.27 -12.30 -0.87
N SER A 301 -23.65 -11.17 -1.20
CA SER A 301 -22.37 -11.12 -1.93
C SER A 301 -21.36 -10.20 -1.27
N ARG A 302 -21.44 -10.05 0.07
CA ARG A 302 -20.59 -9.13 0.84
C ARG A 302 -19.10 -9.41 0.66
N SER A 303 -18.72 -10.69 0.70
CA SER A 303 -17.33 -11.10 0.51
C SER A 303 -16.83 -10.79 -0.91
N GLU A 304 -17.65 -11.00 -1.95
CA GLU A 304 -17.33 -10.65 -3.34
C GLU A 304 -17.22 -9.12 -3.54
N VAL A 305 -18.03 -8.33 -2.83
CA VAL A 305 -17.95 -6.87 -2.86
C VAL A 305 -16.68 -6.36 -2.18
N SER A 306 -16.30 -6.95 -1.05
CA SER A 306 -15.04 -6.64 -0.34
C SER A 306 -13.81 -6.89 -1.21
N ASP A 307 -13.81 -8.00 -1.95
CA ASP A 307 -12.75 -8.36 -2.90
C ASP A 307 -12.59 -7.28 -3.99
N LYS A 308 -13.71 -6.82 -4.56
CA LYS A 308 -13.70 -5.79 -5.60
C LYS A 308 -13.30 -4.43 -5.07
N PHE A 309 -13.74 -4.04 -3.87
CA PHE A 309 -13.30 -2.78 -3.27
C PHE A 309 -11.82 -2.77 -2.95
N SER A 310 -11.27 -3.90 -2.50
CA SER A 310 -9.83 -4.06 -2.32
C SER A 310 -9.08 -3.94 -3.66
N GLY A 311 -9.64 -4.50 -4.74
CA GLY A 311 -9.13 -4.31 -6.11
C GLY A 311 -9.18 -2.86 -6.58
N ILE A 312 -10.32 -2.16 -6.40
CA ILE A 312 -10.51 -0.74 -6.77
C ILE A 312 -9.55 0.16 -5.98
N PHE A 313 -9.42 -0.06 -4.67
CA PHE A 313 -8.52 0.69 -3.79
C PHE A 313 -7.06 0.58 -4.26
N ASN A 314 -6.57 -0.64 -4.48
CA ASN A 314 -5.19 -0.85 -4.93
C ASN A 314 -4.98 -0.36 -6.36
N MET A 315 -5.94 -0.58 -7.27
CA MET A 315 -5.87 -0.08 -8.64
C MET A 315 -5.78 1.46 -8.67
N ALA A 316 -6.65 2.15 -7.94
CA ALA A 316 -6.63 3.61 -7.85
C ALA A 316 -5.31 4.13 -7.26
N GLY A 317 -4.82 3.45 -6.22
CA GLY A 317 -3.52 3.77 -5.64
C GLY A 317 -2.37 3.57 -6.62
N GLY A 318 -2.35 2.46 -7.34
CA GLY A 318 -1.34 2.15 -8.36
C GLY A 318 -1.31 3.16 -9.51
N PHE A 319 -2.47 3.67 -9.95
CA PHE A 319 -2.52 4.77 -10.92
C PHE A 319 -1.85 6.03 -10.37
N GLY A 320 -2.05 6.34 -9.09
CA GLY A 320 -1.40 7.48 -8.44
C GLY A 320 0.11 7.32 -8.30
N GLN A 321 0.64 6.10 -8.29
CA GLN A 321 2.09 5.84 -8.27
C GLN A 321 2.75 6.02 -9.66
N ILE A 322 1.98 5.91 -10.74
CA ILE A 322 2.48 6.05 -12.12
C ILE A 322 2.66 7.54 -12.48
N CYS A 323 1.80 8.40 -11.94
CA CYS A 323 1.80 9.85 -12.16
C CYS A 323 2.87 10.56 -11.33
#